data_AF-A0A4P7SHY7-F1
#
_entry.id   AF-A0A4P7SHY7-F1
#
_cell.length_a   1.000
_cell.length_b   1.000
_cell.length_c   1.000
_cell.angle_alpha   90.00
_cell.angle_beta   90.00
_cell.angle_gamma   90.00
#
_symmetry.space_group_name_H-M   'P 1'
#
loop_
_entity.id
_entity.type
_entity.pdbx_description
1 polymer ?
#
loop_
_entity_poly.entity_id
_entity_poly.type
_entity_poly.pdbx_seq_one_letter_code
_entity_poly.pdbx_strand_id
1 'polypeptide(L)'
;MSAATLVGDEVEMVGFVAGVVTEGGVCRFELDGGGTTVHAESTSLADATVTVCPAVTVPAPAGDPSSWRARLVWVPSGSSSVDVPVTTG
;
A
#
# COMPACT_ATOMS: atom_id res chain seq x y z
N MET A 1 -3.06 -2.83 11.97
CA MET A 1 -4.00 -1.68 11.85
C MET A 1 -3.44 -0.78 10.76
N SER A 2 -4.29 -0.11 9.97
CA SER A 2 -3.86 0.82 8.92
C SER A 2 -4.61 2.14 9.06
N ALA A 3 -3.96 3.24 8.67
CA ALA A 3 -4.52 4.59 8.68
C ALA A 3 -4.23 5.27 7.33
N ALA A 4 -5.13 6.17 6.93
CA ALA A 4 -4.99 7.03 5.77
C ALA A 4 -5.46 8.44 6.15
N THR A 5 -4.64 9.45 5.88
CA THR A 5 -4.90 10.85 6.28
C THR A 5 -4.67 11.77 5.09
N LEU A 6 -5.62 12.66 4.81
CA LEU A 6 -5.46 13.72 3.82
C LEU A 6 -4.65 14.87 4.43
N VAL A 7 -3.53 15.22 3.82
CA VAL A 7 -2.63 16.32 4.20
C VAL A 7 -2.36 17.18 2.98
N GLY A 8 -3.01 18.34 2.89
CA GLY A 8 -2.98 19.15 1.68
C GLY A 8 -3.65 18.43 0.50
N ASP A 9 -2.90 18.26 -0.60
CA ASP A 9 -3.34 17.57 -1.82
C ASP A 9 -2.82 16.13 -1.91
N GLU A 10 -2.38 15.56 -0.79
CA GLU A 10 -1.81 14.21 -0.72
C GLU A 10 -2.47 13.38 0.37
N VAL A 11 -2.49 12.06 0.19
CA VAL A 11 -2.96 11.10 1.19
C VAL A 11 -1.76 10.32 1.70
N GLU A 12 -1.48 10.49 3.00
CA GLU A 12 -0.49 9.71 3.72
C GLU A 12 -1.14 8.43 4.24
N MET A 13 -0.58 7.27 3.90
CA MET A 13 -1.05 5.95 4.32
C MET A 13 0.04 5.21 5.07
N VAL A 14 -0.31 4.60 6.19
CA VAL A 14 0.60 3.84 7.05
C VAL A 14 -0.12 2.62 7.62
N GLY A 15 0.62 1.56 7.93
CA GLY A 15 -0.01 0.42 8.58
C GLY A 15 0.96 -0.63 9.11
N PHE A 16 0.37 -1.67 9.69
CA PHE A 16 1.09 -2.85 10.14
C PHE A 16 0.21 -4.10 10.03
N VAL A 17 0.86 -5.22 9.78
CA VAL A 17 0.28 -6.56 9.73
C VAL A 17 0.57 -7.23 11.07
N ALA A 18 -0.49 -7.52 11.83
CA ALA A 18 -0.38 -8.21 13.11
C ALA A 18 -0.29 -9.73 12.91
N GLY A 19 0.43 -10.41 13.80
CA GLY A 19 0.54 -11.88 13.80
C GLY A 19 1.51 -12.44 12.75
N VAL A 20 2.19 -11.56 12.01
CA VAL A 20 3.26 -11.91 11.09
C VAL A 20 4.46 -11.03 11.42
N VAL A 21 5.64 -11.64 11.54
CA VAL A 21 6.92 -10.94 11.74
C VAL A 21 7.82 -11.39 10.61
N THR A 22 7.96 -10.55 9.59
CA THR A 22 8.72 -10.88 8.38
C THR A 22 9.33 -9.62 7.81
N GLU A 23 10.60 -9.71 7.42
CA GLU A 23 11.34 -8.63 6.78
C GLU A 23 11.38 -8.83 5.26
N GLY A 24 11.33 -7.73 4.50
CA GLY A 24 11.57 -7.73 3.06
C GLY A 24 10.36 -8.05 2.17
N GLY A 25 9.16 -8.23 2.74
CA GLY A 25 7.92 -8.25 1.95
C GLY A 25 7.56 -6.86 1.41
N VAL A 26 6.60 -6.79 0.48
CA VAL A 26 6.11 -5.53 -0.10
C VAL A 26 4.79 -5.15 0.55
N CYS A 27 4.71 -3.93 1.08
CA CYS A 27 3.47 -3.31 1.49
C CYS A 27 2.98 -2.42 0.35
N ARG A 28 1.92 -2.84 -0.34
CA ARG A 28 1.25 -2.05 -1.36
C ARG A 28 0.02 -1.38 -0.77
N PHE A 29 0.02 -0.06 -0.77
CA PHE A 29 -1.14 0.73 -0.41
C PHE A 29 -1.89 1.13 -1.67
N GLU A 30 -3.19 0.88 -1.68
CA GLU A 30 -4.10 1.21 -2.77
C GLU A 30 -5.08 2.26 -2.28
N LEU A 31 -5.26 3.33 -3.06
CA LEU A 31 -6.24 4.37 -2.80
C LEU A 31 -7.17 4.49 -4.01
N ASP A 32 -8.42 4.10 -3.80
CA ASP A 32 -9.50 4.24 -4.77
C ASP A 32 -10.26 5.55 -4.52
N GLY A 33 -10.39 6.39 -5.55
CA GLY A 33 -11.15 7.64 -5.48
C GLY A 33 -11.31 8.30 -6.85
N GLY A 34 -12.38 9.05 -7.07
CA GLY A 34 -12.56 9.78 -8.33
C GLY A 34 -12.63 8.91 -9.60
N GLY A 35 -12.91 7.62 -9.47
CA GLY A 35 -12.91 6.65 -10.57
C GLY A 35 -11.52 6.12 -10.94
N THR A 36 -10.48 6.44 -10.18
CA THR A 36 -9.13 5.92 -10.37
C THR A 36 -8.62 5.21 -9.11
N THR A 37 -7.68 4.28 -9.31
CA THR A 37 -6.95 3.62 -8.24
C THR A 37 -5.49 4.03 -8.37
N VAL A 38 -4.94 4.68 -7.36
CA VAL A 38 -3.50 4.94 -7.25
C VAL A 38 -2.89 3.98 -6.25
N HIS A 39 -1.63 3.62 -6.44
CA HIS A 39 -0.91 2.75 -5.52
C HIS A 39 0.48 3.29 -5.21
N ALA A 40 0.94 3.04 -3.99
CA ALA A 40 2.31 3.27 -3.56
C ALA A 40 2.80 2.06 -2.76
N GLU A 41 4.10 1.79 -2.87
CA GLU A 41 4.72 0.62 -2.27
C GLU A 41 5.80 1.04 -1.29
N SER A 42 5.97 0.24 -0.24
CA SER A 42 7.09 0.33 0.70
C SER A 42 7.58 -1.07 1.04
N THR A 43 8.86 -1.15 1.41
CA THR A 43 9.42 -2.40 1.94
C THR A 43 8.96 -2.58 3.38
N SER A 44 8.39 -3.74 3.67
CA SER A 44 7.97 -4.12 5.01
C SER A 44 9.16 -4.41 5.93
N LEU A 45 9.05 -3.96 7.17
CA LEU A 45 10.08 -4.09 8.21
C LEU A 45 9.53 -4.97 9.34
N ALA A 46 10.34 -5.90 9.84
CA ALA A 46 9.98 -6.65 11.04
C ALA A 46 10.17 -5.79 12.29
N ASP A 47 9.17 -5.71 13.15
CA ASP A 47 9.26 -5.03 14.45
C ASP A 47 8.69 -5.93 15.55
N ALA A 48 9.59 -6.68 16.20
CA ALA A 48 9.41 -7.56 17.38
C ALA A 48 8.21 -8.53 17.36
N THR A 49 6.99 -8.03 17.21
CA THR A 49 5.70 -8.74 17.23
C THR A 49 4.84 -8.49 15.98
N VAL A 50 5.21 -7.57 15.10
CA VAL A 50 4.45 -7.20 13.88
C VAL A 50 5.37 -6.99 12.68
N THR A 51 4.76 -6.96 11.49
CA THR A 51 5.37 -6.44 10.27
C THR A 51 4.87 -5.02 10.04
N VAL A 52 5.77 -4.05 10.06
CA VAL A 52 5.50 -2.63 9.84
C VAL A 52 5.57 -2.33 8.35
N CYS A 53 4.58 -1.57 7.88
CA CYS A 53 4.57 -0.96 6.55
C CYS A 53 4.84 0.54 6.71
N PRO A 54 6.04 1.03 6.35
CA PRO A 54 6.37 2.44 6.41
C PRO A 54 5.32 3.32 5.71
N ALA A 55 5.22 4.57 6.15
CA ALA A 55 4.30 5.52 5.55
C ALA A 55 4.65 5.75 4.07
N VAL A 56 3.62 5.79 3.24
CA VAL A 56 3.70 6.19 1.83
C VAL A 56 2.73 7.33 1.57
N THR A 57 3.05 8.12 0.56
CA THR A 57 2.22 9.25 0.15
C THR A 57 1.81 9.07 -1.30
N VAL A 58 0.53 9.33 -1.60
CA VAL A 58 -0.01 9.36 -2.96
C VAL A 58 -0.75 10.68 -3.20
N PRO A 59 -0.82 11.16 -4.45
CA PRO A 59 -1.67 12.29 -4.79
C PRO A 59 -3.13 12.02 -4.42
N ALA A 60 -3.82 13.03 -3.87
CA ALA A 60 -5.23 12.94 -3.58
C ALA A 60 -6.04 12.75 -4.88
N PRO A 61 -6.93 11.73 -4.96
CA PRO A 61 -7.81 11.57 -6.09
C PRO A 61 -8.76 12.77 -6.21
N ALA A 62 -9.28 12.99 -7.42
CA ALA A 62 -10.36 13.96 -7.59
C ALA A 62 -11.64 13.51 -6.85
N GLY A 63 -12.47 14.47 -6.43
CA GLY A 63 -13.77 14.22 -5.81
C GLY A 63 -13.76 14.33 -4.27
N ASP A 64 -14.83 13.83 -3.65
CA ASP A 64 -15.05 13.96 -2.20
C ASP A 64 -14.23 12.92 -1.42
N PRO A 65 -13.36 13.32 -0.46
CA PRO A 65 -12.59 12.41 0.37
C PRO A 65 -13.41 11.34 1.10
N SER A 66 -14.66 11.62 1.43
CA SER A 66 -15.56 10.67 2.09
C SER A 66 -15.93 9.45 1.23
N SER A 67 -15.71 9.54 -0.09
CA SER A 67 -15.93 8.46 -1.04
C SER A 67 -14.71 7.58 -1.28
N TRP A 68 -13.53 8.02 -0.83
CA TRP A 68 -12.28 7.31 -1.09
C TRP A 68 -12.17 6.05 -0.23
N ARG A 69 -11.42 5.07 -0.73
CA ARG A 69 -11.13 3.83 0.00
C ARG A 69 -9.65 3.53 -0.06
N ALA A 70 -9.03 3.48 1.10
CA ALA A 70 -7.64 3.05 1.25
C ALA A 70 -7.58 1.58 1.67
N ARG A 71 -6.66 0.81 1.09
CA ARG A 71 -6.40 -0.59 1.42
C ARG A 71 -4.90 -0.83 1.51
N LEU A 72 -4.49 -1.61 2.51
CA LEU A 72 -3.15 -2.18 2.59
C LEU A 72 -3.19 -3.63 2.09
N VAL A 73 -2.39 -3.91 1.07
CA VAL A 73 -2.12 -5.25 0.53
C VAL A 73 -0.68 -5.60 0.88
N TRP A 74 -0.49 -6.59 1.74
CA TRP A 74 0.83 -7.07 2.10
C TRP A 74 1.18 -8.33 1.30
N VAL A 75 2.35 -8.32 0.68
CA VAL A 75 2.91 -9.43 -0.08
C VAL A 75 4.17 -9.93 0.63
N PRO A 76 4.20 -11.16 1.15
CA PRO A 76 5.38 -11.70 1.84
C PRO A 76 6.59 -11.80 0.91
N SER A 77 7.78 -11.54 1.46
CA SER A 77 9.06 -11.90 0.85
C SER A 77 9.10 -13.41 0.68
N GLY A 78 9.22 -13.87 -0.56
CA GLY A 78 9.13 -15.29 -0.93
C GLY A 78 8.08 -15.60 -1.99
N SER A 79 7.25 -14.63 -2.35
CA SER A 79 6.40 -14.70 -3.54
C SER A 79 7.24 -14.38 -4.78
N SER A 80 7.85 -15.38 -5.42
CA SER A 80 8.52 -15.18 -6.70
C SER A 80 7.47 -14.81 -7.76
N SER A 81 7.34 -13.52 -8.10
CA SER A 81 6.60 -13.09 -9.28
C SER A 81 7.48 -13.30 -10.51
N VAL A 82 7.03 -14.16 -11.42
CA VAL A 82 7.65 -14.28 -12.75
C VAL A 82 7.09 -13.15 -13.61
N ASP A 83 7.96 -12.25 -14.08
CA ASP A 83 7.60 -11.29 -15.11
C ASP A 83 7.22 -12.04 -16.39
N VAL A 84 5.99 -11.87 -16.84
CA VAL A 84 5.53 -12.40 -18.12
C VAL A 84 5.68 -11.30 -19.18
N PRO A 85 6.48 -11.50 -20.25
CA PRO A 85 6.62 -10.50 -21.30
C PRO A 85 5.29 -10.33 -22.04
N VAL A 86 4.90 -9.07 -22.28
CA VAL A 86 3.76 -8.73 -23.14
C VAL A 86 4.19 -8.89 -24.60
N THR A 87 3.71 -9.92 -25.29
CA THR A 87 3.90 -10.09 -26.73
C THR A 87 2.71 -9.54 -27.50
N THR A 88 2.96 -8.59 -28.42
CA THR A 88 1.99 -8.23 -29.46
C THR A 88 2.06 -9.26 -30.59
N GLY A 89 0.91 -9.86 -30.93
CA GLY A 89 0.76 -10.67 -32.15
C GLY A 89 0.56 -9.84 -33.39
#